data_AF-A0A534Y5K2-F1
#
_entry.id   AF-A0A534Y5K2-F1
#
_cell.length_a   1.000
_cell.length_b   1.000
_cell.length_c   1.000
_cell.angle_alpha   90.00
_cell.angle_beta   90.00
_cell.angle_gamma   90.00
#
_symmetry.space_group_name_H-M   'P 1'
#
loop_
_entity.id
_entity.type
_entity.pdbx_description
1 polymer ?
#
loop_
_entity_poly.entity_id
_entity_poly.type
_entity_poly.pdbx_seq_one_letter_code
_entity_poly.pdbx_strand_id
1 'polypeptide(L)'
;MKRWDLVAFFALALVPPAALTVMAGMRATRIPPLVASLPARIEERLGPVARRSHWPGDGVFGARAFDDLQALAVDRASPDATSVLKQALLDGTRPPDEYVALERAHRQRIERILRDSRAPGVDPPVAWRFFGLTNARYHLDGLPFAWLAATRVALAPSAVEAMETCVDAAGVARDLGYRAGLMGMAVRGSILKVLDAPCRRILLAAPPPVRARARAALEAIAAEISPFWQVLDNEALEFELFLAGPALPDRWLARVPREVRAILEENRRAEPVSFWMRVVRVDAWPDLHEVMLGIVSDTRDPAIADRKAAYRRRVGASGHSLNPLALISVPEYGKFSERDLESRTILASLIAAAR
;
A
#
# COMPACT_ATOMS: atom_id res chain seq x y z
N MET A 1 10.50 24.64 -27.71
CA MET A 1 10.76 23.18 -27.78
C MET A 1 11.67 22.81 -26.62
N LYS A 2 11.25 21.87 -25.77
CA LYS A 2 12.10 21.41 -24.66
C LYS A 2 13.21 20.52 -25.23
N ARG A 3 14.38 20.48 -24.58
CA ARG A 3 15.59 19.76 -25.05
C ARG A 3 15.32 18.28 -25.40
N TRP A 4 14.34 17.67 -24.74
CA TRP A 4 13.86 16.30 -24.98
C TRP A 4 13.04 16.11 -26.26
N ASP A 5 12.30 17.14 -26.72
CA ASP A 5 11.54 17.07 -27.97
C ASP A 5 12.47 16.99 -29.18
N LEU A 6 13.64 17.65 -29.11
CA LEU A 6 14.66 17.60 -30.15
C LEU A 6 15.34 16.22 -30.21
N VAL A 7 15.66 15.65 -29.05
CA VAL A 7 16.28 14.32 -28.95
C VAL A 7 15.33 13.23 -29.45
N ALA A 8 14.04 13.28 -29.10
CA ALA A 8 13.03 12.36 -29.60
C ALA A 8 12.83 12.51 -31.13
N PHE A 9 12.83 13.74 -31.64
CA PHE A 9 12.71 14.01 -33.07
C PHE A 9 13.89 13.44 -33.88
N PHE A 10 15.14 13.66 -33.44
CA PHE A 10 16.31 13.11 -34.12
C PHE A 10 16.45 11.60 -33.97
N ALA A 11 16.04 11.03 -32.83
CA ALA A 11 15.98 9.59 -32.66
C ALA A 11 15.05 8.95 -33.70
N LEU A 12 13.88 9.55 -33.98
CA LEU A 12 12.93 9.03 -34.97
C LEU A 12 13.25 9.37 -36.43
N ALA A 13 13.85 10.53 -36.70
CA ALA A 13 14.28 10.90 -38.06
C ALA A 13 15.42 10.01 -38.59
N LEU A 14 16.17 9.37 -37.69
CA LEU A 14 17.25 8.43 -37.98
C LEU A 14 16.83 6.96 -37.85
N VAL A 15 15.59 6.67 -37.42
CA VAL A 15 15.06 5.30 -37.32
C VAL A 15 14.71 4.82 -38.74
N PRO A 16 15.34 3.75 -39.24
CA PRO A 16 15.04 3.22 -40.57
C PRO A 16 13.54 2.89 -40.71
N PRO A 17 12.94 3.03 -41.90
CA PRO A 17 11.54 2.63 -42.14
C PRO A 17 11.21 1.22 -41.64
N ALA A 18 12.18 0.30 -41.71
CA ALA A 18 12.07 -1.05 -41.14
C ALA A 18 11.81 -1.04 -39.62
N ALA A 19 12.45 -0.15 -38.86
CA ALA A 19 12.27 -0.03 -37.42
C ALA A 19 10.94 0.66 -37.06
N LEU A 20 10.43 1.58 -37.88
CA LEU A 20 9.04 2.07 -37.76
C LEU A 20 8.03 0.95 -37.98
N THR A 21 8.25 0.08 -38.97
CA THR A 21 7.40 -1.10 -39.24
C THR A 21 7.46 -2.10 -38.10
N VAL A 22 8.64 -2.36 -37.52
CA VAL A 22 8.80 -3.22 -36.33
C VAL A 22 8.06 -2.65 -35.13
N MET A 23 8.19 -1.34 -34.85
CA MET A 23 7.44 -0.70 -33.77
C MET A 23 5.92 -0.76 -34.01
N ALA A 24 5.46 -0.51 -35.24
CA ALA A 24 4.05 -0.64 -35.60
C ALA A 24 3.53 -2.08 -35.43
N GLY A 25 4.33 -3.08 -35.83
CA GLY A 25 4.04 -4.50 -35.64
C GLY A 25 3.97 -4.90 -34.17
N MET A 26 4.94 -4.46 -33.35
CA MET A 26 4.93 -4.67 -31.89
C MET A 26 3.70 -4.04 -31.24
N ARG A 27 3.32 -2.84 -31.65
CA ARG A 27 2.10 -2.17 -31.16
C ARG A 27 0.85 -2.96 -31.51
N ALA A 28 0.76 -3.45 -32.75
CA ALA A 28 -0.40 -4.19 -33.22
C ALA A 28 -0.58 -5.54 -32.51
N THR A 29 0.50 -6.15 -32.02
CA THR A 29 0.46 -7.48 -31.40
C THR A 29 0.48 -7.45 -29.87
N ARG A 30 1.26 -6.57 -29.24
CA ARG A 30 1.49 -6.60 -27.78
C ARG A 30 0.51 -5.72 -26.99
N ILE A 31 -0.01 -4.63 -27.56
CA ILE A 31 -0.87 -3.68 -26.82
C ILE A 31 -2.33 -4.15 -26.72
N PRO A 32 -3.00 -4.62 -27.80
CA PRO A 32 -4.42 -4.99 -27.71
C PRO A 32 -4.75 -6.02 -26.62
N PRO A 33 -3.93 -7.06 -26.38
CA PRO A 33 -4.15 -7.98 -25.27
C PRO A 33 -4.11 -7.32 -23.89
N LEU A 34 -3.17 -6.38 -23.67
CA LEU A 34 -3.07 -5.63 -22.41
C LEU A 34 -4.30 -4.76 -22.18
N VAL A 35 -4.74 -4.04 -23.23
CA VAL A 35 -5.96 -3.23 -23.17
C VAL A 35 -7.20 -4.09 -22.91
N ALA A 36 -7.25 -5.30 -23.49
CA ALA A 36 -8.36 -6.22 -23.29
C ALA A 36 -8.40 -6.80 -21.86
N SER A 37 -7.25 -6.98 -21.19
CA SER A 37 -7.18 -7.53 -19.83
C SER A 37 -7.36 -6.49 -18.72
N LEU A 38 -7.15 -5.21 -19.01
CA LEU A 38 -7.27 -4.12 -18.03
C LEU A 38 -8.59 -4.12 -17.24
N PRO A 39 -9.79 -4.23 -17.85
CA PRO A 39 -11.05 -4.14 -17.11
C PRO A 39 -11.16 -5.20 -16.02
N ALA A 40 -10.88 -6.47 -16.35
CA ALA A 40 -10.96 -7.58 -15.41
C ALA A 40 -9.98 -7.42 -14.24
N ARG A 41 -8.72 -7.02 -14.51
CA ARG A 41 -7.71 -6.77 -13.46
C ARG A 41 -8.12 -5.63 -12.53
N ILE A 42 -8.75 -4.59 -13.07
CA ILE A 42 -9.24 -3.44 -12.28
C ILE A 42 -10.44 -3.86 -11.44
N GLU A 43 -11.42 -4.55 -12.02
CA GLU A 43 -12.61 -5.05 -11.32
C GLU A 43 -12.22 -5.97 -10.16
N GLU A 44 -11.25 -6.86 -10.35
CA GLU A 44 -10.72 -7.71 -9.28
C GLU A 44 -10.16 -6.90 -8.11
N ARG A 45 -9.47 -5.77 -8.38
CA ARG A 45 -8.95 -4.87 -7.34
C ARG A 45 -10.03 -4.02 -6.66
N LEU A 46 -11.10 -3.68 -7.39
CA LEU A 46 -12.23 -2.88 -6.90
C LEU A 46 -13.21 -3.68 -6.02
N GLY A 47 -13.20 -5.01 -6.09
CA GLY A 47 -14.04 -5.83 -5.24
C GLY A 47 -13.74 -5.68 -3.73
N PRO A 48 -14.73 -5.95 -2.86
CA PRO A 48 -14.48 -6.09 -1.43
C PRO A 48 -13.63 -7.34 -1.16
N VAL A 49 -12.91 -7.33 -0.04
CA VAL A 49 -12.12 -8.47 0.45
C VAL A 49 -12.85 -9.10 1.62
N ALA A 50 -13.31 -10.34 1.44
CA ALA A 50 -13.75 -11.16 2.56
C ALA A 50 -12.54 -11.68 3.33
N ARG A 51 -12.58 -11.64 4.66
CA ARG A 51 -11.53 -12.18 5.52
C ARG A 51 -12.10 -12.66 6.84
N ARG A 52 -11.37 -13.51 7.56
CA ARG A 52 -11.77 -13.85 8.93
C ARG A 52 -11.65 -12.63 9.83
N SER A 53 -12.60 -12.50 10.75
CA SER A 53 -12.46 -11.50 11.80
C SER A 53 -11.57 -12.02 12.93
N HIS A 54 -10.77 -11.12 13.51
CA HIS A 54 -9.95 -11.42 14.67
C HIS A 54 -10.74 -11.37 15.98
N TRP A 55 -11.94 -10.77 15.97
CA TRP A 55 -12.93 -10.80 17.06
C TRP A 55 -14.36 -10.79 16.51
N PRO A 56 -15.38 -11.14 17.31
CA PRO A 56 -16.77 -10.97 16.90
C PRO A 56 -17.04 -9.53 16.45
N GLY A 57 -17.61 -9.41 15.26
CA GLY A 57 -17.95 -8.14 14.63
C GLY A 57 -18.65 -8.40 13.31
N ASP A 58 -19.39 -7.40 12.85
CA ASP A 58 -20.23 -7.48 11.67
C ASP A 58 -19.89 -6.33 10.70
N GLY A 59 -20.33 -6.46 9.46
CA GLY A 59 -20.21 -5.40 8.45
C GLY A 59 -18.88 -5.39 7.72
N VAL A 60 -18.39 -4.17 7.41
CA VAL A 60 -17.23 -3.96 6.54
C VAL A 60 -16.37 -2.81 7.07
N PHE A 61 -15.05 -3.01 7.15
CA PHE A 61 -14.07 -1.94 7.30
C PHE A 61 -13.93 -1.22 5.96
N GLY A 62 -14.59 -0.07 5.80
CA GLY A 62 -14.66 0.63 4.52
C GLY A 62 -14.70 2.15 4.66
N ALA A 63 -15.38 2.83 3.73
CA ALA A 63 -15.33 4.28 3.53
C ALA A 63 -15.30 5.12 4.84
N ARG A 64 -16.22 4.87 5.78
CA ARG A 64 -16.29 5.60 7.05
C ARG A 64 -14.99 5.54 7.86
N ALA A 65 -14.35 4.38 7.95
CA ALA A 65 -13.10 4.23 8.69
C ALA A 65 -11.95 4.99 8.00
N PHE A 66 -11.95 5.04 6.67
CA PHE A 66 -11.00 5.83 5.89
C PHE A 66 -11.23 7.33 6.02
N ASP A 67 -12.49 7.79 6.06
CA ASP A 67 -12.83 9.19 6.31
C ASP A 67 -12.38 9.62 7.72
N ASP A 68 -12.63 8.76 8.72
CA ASP A 68 -12.16 8.97 10.08
C ASP A 68 -10.61 9.01 10.11
N LEU A 69 -9.91 8.08 9.46
CA LEU A 69 -8.44 8.10 9.35
C LEU A 69 -7.91 9.38 8.69
N GLN A 70 -8.55 9.84 7.61
CA GLN A 70 -8.17 11.08 6.93
C GLN A 70 -8.38 12.30 7.83
N ALA A 71 -9.49 12.32 8.58
CA ALA A 71 -9.78 13.41 9.47
C ALA A 71 -8.86 13.44 10.72
N LEU A 72 -8.21 12.32 11.08
CA LEU A 72 -7.09 12.32 12.04
C LEU A 72 -5.81 12.91 11.45
N ALA A 73 -5.63 12.90 10.13
CA ALA A 73 -4.39 13.34 9.49
C ALA A 73 -4.17 14.86 9.50
N VAL A 74 -5.23 15.61 9.81
CA VAL A 74 -5.29 17.09 9.83
C VAL A 74 -4.72 17.65 11.14
N ASP A 75 -5.02 17.00 12.27
CA ASP A 75 -4.59 17.44 13.59
C ASP A 75 -3.30 16.69 13.98
N ARG A 76 -2.18 17.42 14.02
CA ARG A 76 -0.86 16.83 14.29
C ARG A 76 -0.22 17.46 15.52
N ALA A 77 0.39 16.60 16.32
CA ALA A 77 1.27 17.04 17.38
C ALA A 77 2.56 17.64 16.81
N SER A 78 3.24 18.45 17.61
CA SER A 78 4.57 18.97 17.29
C SER A 78 5.59 17.82 17.05
N PRO A 79 6.62 18.04 16.21
CA PRO A 79 7.70 17.07 16.03
C PRO A 79 8.42 16.70 17.34
N ASP A 80 8.54 17.67 18.25
CA ASP A 80 9.13 17.48 19.57
C ASP A 80 8.26 16.58 20.43
N ALA A 81 6.95 16.82 20.50
CA ALA A 81 6.02 15.92 21.20
C ALA A 81 6.02 14.52 20.60
N THR A 82 6.17 14.38 19.28
CA THR A 82 6.28 13.06 18.62
C THR A 82 7.55 12.33 19.07
N SER A 83 8.66 13.05 19.22
CA SER A 83 9.93 12.48 19.69
C SER A 83 9.88 12.09 21.16
N VAL A 84 9.26 12.91 22.01
CA VAL A 84 9.01 12.58 23.42
C VAL A 84 8.06 11.38 23.55
N LEU A 85 6.98 11.34 22.74
CA LEU A 85 6.05 10.21 22.73
C LEU A 85 6.76 8.89 22.37
N LYS A 86 7.62 8.89 21.35
CA LYS A 86 8.41 7.70 20.98
C LYS A 86 9.16 7.15 22.19
N GLN A 87 9.87 8.02 22.90
CA GLN A 87 10.63 7.61 24.07
C GLN A 87 9.71 7.13 25.20
N ALA A 88 8.63 7.85 25.49
CA ALA A 88 7.66 7.45 26.51
C ALA A 88 7.02 6.07 26.23
N LEU A 89 6.68 5.79 24.96
CA LEU A 89 6.16 4.49 24.52
C LEU A 89 7.22 3.38 24.61
N LEU A 90 8.51 3.68 24.49
CA LEU A 90 9.58 2.69 24.71
C LEU A 90 9.79 2.40 26.19
N ASP A 91 9.79 3.44 27.03
CA ASP A 91 10.07 3.34 28.46
C ASP A 91 8.85 2.91 29.28
N GLY A 92 7.65 2.94 28.68
CA GLY A 92 6.40 2.66 29.39
C GLY A 92 6.00 3.77 30.35
N THR A 93 6.44 4.99 30.09
CA THR A 93 6.06 6.17 30.86
C THR A 93 4.84 6.86 30.25
N ARG A 94 4.31 7.85 30.98
CA ARG A 94 3.13 8.58 30.57
C ARG A 94 3.40 9.34 29.24
N PRO A 95 2.49 9.24 28.25
CA PRO A 95 2.55 10.05 27.03
C PRO A 95 2.57 11.56 27.31
N PRO A 96 3.21 12.38 26.45
CA PRO A 96 3.20 13.84 26.60
C PRO A 96 1.78 14.41 26.50
N ASP A 97 1.51 15.49 27.24
CA ASP A 97 0.16 16.04 27.40
C ASP A 97 -0.48 16.48 26.08
N GLU A 98 0.30 16.90 25.08
CA GLU A 98 -0.19 17.21 23.73
C GLU A 98 -0.87 15.99 23.08
N TYR A 99 -0.27 14.81 23.17
CA TYR A 99 -0.87 13.58 22.66
C TYR A 99 -2.02 13.08 23.52
N VAL A 100 -1.99 13.31 24.83
CA VAL A 100 -3.12 13.02 25.72
C VAL A 100 -4.33 13.88 25.33
N ALA A 101 -4.11 15.17 25.02
CA ALA A 101 -5.16 16.07 24.58
C ALA A 101 -5.73 15.66 23.21
N LEU A 102 -4.87 15.30 22.26
CA LEU A 102 -5.29 14.81 20.94
C LEU A 102 -6.06 13.48 21.03
N GLU A 103 -5.61 12.52 21.86
CA GLU A 103 -6.35 11.27 22.09
C GLU A 103 -7.74 11.57 22.63
N ARG A 104 -7.87 12.46 23.61
CA ARG A 104 -9.17 12.86 24.15
C ARG A 104 -10.07 13.51 23.11
N ALA A 105 -9.52 14.43 22.31
CA ALA A 105 -10.26 15.12 21.25
C ALA A 105 -10.77 14.16 20.18
N HIS A 106 -10.02 13.10 19.87
CA HIS A 106 -10.34 12.14 18.83
C HIS A 106 -10.82 10.77 19.33
N ARG A 107 -11.09 10.64 20.64
CA ARG A 107 -11.36 9.35 21.29
C ARG A 107 -12.43 8.52 20.58
N GLN A 108 -13.59 9.12 20.35
CA GLN A 108 -14.72 8.44 19.71
C GLN A 108 -14.38 7.98 18.30
N ARG A 109 -13.56 8.74 17.57
CA ARG A 109 -13.13 8.41 16.22
C ARG A 109 -12.16 7.24 16.22
N ILE A 110 -11.18 7.25 17.12
CA ILE A 110 -10.24 6.14 17.30
C ILE A 110 -10.99 4.86 17.66
N GLU A 111 -11.93 4.93 18.61
CA GLU A 111 -12.77 3.79 19.01
C GLU A 111 -13.60 3.21 17.86
N ARG A 112 -14.15 4.07 16.99
CA ARG A 112 -14.85 3.61 15.77
C ARG A 112 -13.91 2.87 14.83
N ILE A 113 -12.74 3.44 14.51
CA ILE A 113 -11.76 2.81 13.61
C ILE A 113 -11.33 1.44 14.17
N LEU A 114 -11.01 1.37 15.47
CA LEU A 114 -10.62 0.13 16.13
C LEU A 114 -11.73 -0.92 16.07
N ARG A 115 -12.97 -0.55 16.40
CA ARG A 115 -14.12 -1.47 16.35
C ARG A 115 -14.43 -1.93 14.94
N ASP A 116 -14.38 -1.03 13.95
CA ASP A 116 -14.66 -1.35 12.55
C ASP A 116 -13.67 -2.38 11.99
N SER A 117 -12.45 -2.45 12.53
CA SER A 117 -11.47 -3.49 12.15
C SER A 117 -11.92 -4.92 12.47
N ARG A 118 -12.93 -5.09 13.33
CA ARG A 118 -13.55 -6.38 13.68
C ARG A 118 -14.57 -6.86 12.65
N ALA A 119 -14.89 -6.06 11.63
CA ALA A 119 -15.77 -6.48 10.55
C ALA A 119 -15.19 -7.71 9.81
N PRO A 120 -15.99 -8.64 9.24
CA PRO A 120 -15.49 -9.76 8.42
C PRO A 120 -15.21 -9.37 6.94
N GLY A 121 -15.42 -8.12 6.57
CA GLY A 121 -15.13 -7.60 5.23
C GLY A 121 -14.26 -6.35 5.26
N VAL A 122 -13.53 -6.10 4.18
CA VAL A 122 -12.75 -4.88 3.96
C VAL A 122 -13.07 -4.33 2.57
N ASP A 123 -13.42 -3.05 2.50
CA ASP A 123 -13.78 -2.36 1.25
C ASP A 123 -13.12 -0.97 1.21
N PRO A 124 -11.82 -0.90 0.88
CA PRO A 124 -11.11 0.37 0.85
C PRO A 124 -11.67 1.29 -0.22
N PRO A 125 -11.73 2.61 -0.02
CA PRO A 125 -12.17 3.53 -1.07
C PRO A 125 -11.26 3.40 -2.30
N VAL A 126 -11.81 3.67 -3.49
CA VAL A 126 -11.08 3.53 -4.76
C VAL A 126 -9.76 4.30 -4.75
N ALA A 127 -9.74 5.49 -4.16
CA ALA A 127 -8.53 6.29 -4.04
C ALA A 127 -7.45 5.66 -3.15
N TRP A 128 -7.81 4.85 -2.15
CA TRP A 128 -6.85 4.07 -1.37
C TRP A 128 -6.30 2.89 -2.18
N ARG A 129 -7.18 2.22 -2.93
CA ARG A 129 -6.78 1.11 -3.80
C ARG A 129 -5.78 1.57 -4.85
N PHE A 130 -5.93 2.76 -5.42
CA PHE A 130 -5.04 3.32 -6.44
C PHE A 130 -4.28 4.54 -5.92
N PHE A 131 -3.72 4.43 -4.72
CA PHE A 131 -3.07 5.52 -4.01
C PHE A 131 -2.02 6.26 -4.85
N GLY A 132 -1.11 5.53 -5.51
CA GLY A 132 -0.06 6.08 -6.38
C GLY A 132 -0.57 6.76 -7.64
N LEU A 133 -1.82 6.53 -8.04
CA LEU A 133 -2.48 7.28 -9.12
C LEU A 133 -3.24 8.50 -8.64
N THR A 134 -3.52 8.62 -7.35
CA THR A 134 -4.34 9.72 -6.85
C THR A 134 -3.47 10.80 -6.23
N ASN A 135 -3.82 12.07 -6.46
CA ASN A 135 -3.35 13.19 -5.63
C ASN A 135 -4.02 13.19 -4.24
N ALA A 136 -4.72 12.11 -3.87
CA ALA A 136 -5.43 12.03 -2.62
C ALA A 136 -4.44 12.21 -1.49
N ARG A 137 -4.71 13.22 -0.65
CA ARG A 137 -3.93 13.53 0.55
C ARG A 137 -4.15 12.48 1.63
N TYR A 138 -3.91 11.19 1.33
CA TYR A 138 -3.59 10.28 2.42
C TYR A 138 -2.18 10.62 2.85
N HIS A 139 -2.08 11.44 3.88
CA HIS A 139 -0.80 11.81 4.43
C HIS A 139 -0.21 10.59 5.14
N LEU A 140 0.71 9.94 4.44
CA LEU A 140 1.44 8.75 4.90
C LEU A 140 2.46 9.08 5.99
N ASP A 141 2.82 10.35 6.12
CA ASP A 141 3.76 10.83 7.13
C ASP A 141 3.15 10.67 8.52
N GLY A 142 3.42 9.52 9.13
CA GLY A 142 3.22 9.25 10.54
C GLY A 142 1.76 9.16 10.96
N LEU A 143 0.94 8.36 10.24
CA LEU A 143 -0.46 8.03 10.54
C LEU A 143 -0.82 8.39 11.98
N PRO A 144 -1.44 9.57 12.22
CA PRO A 144 -1.73 10.02 13.58
C PRO A 144 -2.51 8.99 14.37
N PHE A 145 -3.33 8.18 13.70
CA PHE A 145 -3.95 6.98 14.25
C PHE A 145 -2.98 6.08 15.04
N ALA A 146 -1.81 5.74 14.51
CA ALA A 146 -0.88 4.83 15.18
C ALA A 146 -0.39 5.40 16.52
N TRP A 147 -0.01 6.68 16.53
CA TRP A 147 0.43 7.39 17.73
C TRP A 147 -0.70 7.55 18.74
N LEU A 148 -1.91 7.85 18.28
CA LEU A 148 -3.09 8.00 19.14
C LEU A 148 -3.56 6.66 19.70
N ALA A 149 -3.51 5.59 18.91
CA ALA A 149 -3.81 4.23 19.38
C ALA A 149 -2.77 3.78 20.42
N ALA A 150 -1.47 4.01 20.18
CA ALA A 150 -0.43 3.70 21.17
C ALA A 150 -0.56 4.55 22.45
N THR A 151 -0.92 5.83 22.31
CA THR A 151 -1.25 6.71 23.45
C THR A 151 -2.42 6.14 24.25
N ARG A 152 -3.49 5.70 23.57
CA ARG A 152 -4.63 5.05 24.22
C ARG A 152 -4.22 3.78 24.96
N VAL A 153 -3.39 2.92 24.36
CA VAL A 153 -2.86 1.72 25.03
C VAL A 153 -2.13 2.09 26.32
N ALA A 154 -1.27 3.12 26.28
CA ALA A 154 -0.51 3.58 27.44
C ALA A 154 -1.38 4.22 28.54
N LEU A 155 -2.54 4.78 28.18
CA LEU A 155 -3.48 5.43 29.10
C LEU A 155 -4.63 4.52 29.55
N ALA A 156 -4.71 3.29 29.04
CA ALA A 156 -5.86 2.43 29.27
C ALA A 156 -6.01 2.10 30.78
N PRO A 157 -7.24 2.14 31.33
CA PRO A 157 -7.50 1.90 32.74
C PRO A 157 -7.35 0.42 33.15
N SER A 158 -7.26 -0.49 32.18
CA SER A 158 -7.09 -1.92 32.43
C SER A 158 -6.24 -2.60 31.35
N ALA A 159 -5.59 -3.71 31.73
CA ALA A 159 -4.85 -4.56 30.79
C ALA A 159 -5.75 -5.15 29.69
N VAL A 160 -7.05 -5.36 29.98
CA VAL A 160 -8.02 -5.84 29.00
C VAL A 160 -8.26 -4.78 27.92
N GLU A 161 -8.54 -3.54 28.30
CA GLU A 161 -8.77 -2.46 27.34
C GLU A 161 -7.50 -2.12 26.53
N ALA A 162 -6.33 -2.14 27.19
CA ALA A 162 -5.05 -1.96 26.52
C ALA A 162 -4.80 -3.06 25.48
N MET A 163 -5.04 -4.32 25.86
CA MET A 163 -4.94 -5.47 24.95
C MET A 163 -5.95 -5.34 23.80
N GLU A 164 -7.18 -4.93 24.12
CA GLU A 164 -8.21 -4.81 23.09
C GLU A 164 -7.82 -3.76 22.03
N THR A 165 -7.30 -2.63 22.50
CA THR A 165 -6.79 -1.56 21.63
C THR A 165 -5.62 -2.06 20.78
N CYS A 166 -4.69 -2.83 21.36
CA CYS A 166 -3.53 -3.37 20.65
C CYS A 166 -3.89 -4.30 19.50
N VAL A 167 -4.80 -5.25 19.75
CA VAL A 167 -5.20 -6.22 18.73
C VAL A 167 -6.07 -5.56 17.65
N ASP A 168 -7.00 -4.68 18.01
CA ASP A 168 -7.77 -3.92 17.02
C ASP A 168 -6.87 -3.01 16.18
N ALA A 169 -5.89 -2.34 16.76
CA ALA A 169 -4.95 -1.50 16.01
C ALA A 169 -4.07 -2.33 15.06
N ALA A 170 -3.70 -3.56 15.43
CA ALA A 170 -3.07 -4.51 14.52
C ALA A 170 -4.04 -4.98 13.40
N GLY A 171 -5.33 -5.13 13.71
CA GLY A 171 -6.39 -5.39 12.73
C GLY A 171 -6.54 -4.26 11.71
N VAL A 172 -6.54 -3.00 12.17
CA VAL A 172 -6.51 -1.81 11.30
C VAL A 172 -5.26 -1.81 10.42
N ALA A 173 -4.09 -2.13 10.98
CA ALA A 173 -2.85 -2.22 10.20
C ALA A 173 -2.92 -3.27 9.08
N ARG A 174 -3.50 -4.45 9.35
CA ARG A 174 -3.81 -5.46 8.33
C ARG A 174 -4.73 -4.88 7.26
N ASP A 175 -5.84 -4.26 7.68
CA ASP A 175 -6.90 -3.82 6.76
C ASP A 175 -6.46 -2.70 5.82
N LEU A 176 -5.63 -1.77 6.30
CA LEU A 176 -5.00 -0.74 5.47
C LEU A 176 -3.97 -1.30 4.48
N GLY A 177 -3.48 -2.52 4.72
CA GLY A 177 -2.59 -3.23 3.81
C GLY A 177 -3.28 -3.86 2.59
N TYR A 178 -4.61 -4.02 2.60
CA TYR A 178 -5.31 -4.65 1.47
C TYR A 178 -5.42 -3.72 0.27
N ARG A 179 -5.16 -4.28 -0.92
CA ARG A 179 -5.39 -3.67 -2.26
C ARG A 179 -4.68 -2.34 -2.55
N ALA A 180 -3.88 -1.81 -1.63
CA ALA A 180 -3.15 -0.55 -1.74
C ALA A 180 -1.64 -0.71 -2.04
N GLY A 181 -1.27 -1.87 -2.59
CA GLY A 181 0.09 -2.14 -3.04
C GLY A 181 1.16 -1.92 -1.96
N LEU A 182 2.34 -1.50 -2.39
CA LEU A 182 3.48 -1.23 -1.52
C LEU A 182 3.19 -0.17 -0.48
N MET A 183 2.31 0.79 -0.81
CA MET A 183 2.00 1.87 0.10
C MET A 183 1.17 1.41 1.29
N GLY A 184 0.11 0.64 1.05
CA GLY A 184 -0.67 0.01 2.12
C GLY A 184 0.20 -0.86 3.02
N MET A 185 1.18 -1.55 2.43
CA MET A 185 2.16 -2.31 3.22
C MET A 185 3.07 -1.42 4.08
N ALA A 186 3.56 -0.29 3.55
CA ALA A 186 4.37 0.64 4.33
C ALA A 186 3.58 1.24 5.51
N VAL A 187 2.30 1.55 5.28
CA VAL A 187 1.33 1.97 6.30
C VAL A 187 1.19 0.93 7.39
N ARG A 188 0.91 -0.33 7.02
CA ARG A 188 0.84 -1.46 7.95
C ARG A 188 2.08 -1.55 8.83
N GLY A 189 3.26 -1.56 8.21
CA GLY A 189 4.53 -1.67 8.95
C GLY A 189 4.76 -0.50 9.90
N SER A 190 4.40 0.72 9.49
CA SER A 190 4.51 1.90 10.33
C SER A 190 3.61 1.84 11.56
N ILE A 191 2.36 1.38 11.41
CA ILE A 191 1.43 1.21 12.54
C ILE A 191 1.98 0.15 13.51
N LEU A 192 2.34 -1.04 13.00
CA LEU A 192 2.85 -2.13 13.83
C LEU A 192 4.11 -1.73 14.59
N LYS A 193 5.01 -0.98 13.96
CA LYS A 193 6.24 -0.48 14.59
C LYS A 193 5.97 0.45 15.77
N VAL A 194 4.98 1.34 15.67
CA VAL A 194 4.59 2.24 16.76
C VAL A 194 3.95 1.47 17.92
N LEU A 195 3.18 0.43 17.59
CA LEU A 195 2.47 -0.39 18.59
C LEU A 195 3.37 -1.42 19.30
N ASP A 196 4.50 -1.82 18.71
CA ASP A 196 5.31 -2.95 19.17
C ASP A 196 5.65 -2.88 20.67
N ALA A 197 6.37 -1.84 21.10
CA ALA A 197 6.78 -1.69 22.49
C ALA A 197 5.61 -1.61 23.50
N PRO A 198 4.62 -0.70 23.35
CA PRO A 198 3.51 -0.61 24.30
C PRO A 198 2.66 -1.89 24.32
N CYS A 199 2.36 -2.49 23.17
CA CYS A 199 1.53 -3.69 23.12
C CYS A 199 2.25 -4.92 23.69
N ARG A 200 3.55 -5.08 23.41
CA ARG A 200 4.33 -6.18 23.99
C ARG A 200 4.35 -6.13 25.52
N ARG A 201 4.54 -4.96 26.13
CA ARG A 201 4.50 -4.82 27.60
C ARG A 201 3.14 -5.22 28.17
N ILE A 202 2.06 -4.76 27.55
CA ILE A 202 0.69 -5.10 27.98
C ILE A 202 0.43 -6.59 27.84
N LEU A 203 0.83 -7.21 26.74
CA LEU A 203 0.67 -8.65 26.54
C LEU A 203 1.45 -9.46 27.58
N LEU A 204 2.69 -9.09 27.90
CA LEU A 204 3.48 -9.76 28.94
C LEU A 204 2.85 -9.64 30.34
N ALA A 205 2.29 -8.48 30.67
CA ALA A 205 1.69 -8.20 31.98
C ALA A 205 0.24 -8.68 32.12
N ALA A 206 -0.44 -9.01 31.01
CA ALA A 206 -1.85 -9.38 31.03
C ALA A 206 -2.09 -10.75 31.71
N PRO A 207 -3.26 -10.95 32.36
CA PRO A 207 -3.64 -12.25 32.92
C PRO A 207 -3.71 -13.36 31.84
N PRO A 208 -3.46 -14.64 32.20
CA PRO A 208 -3.49 -15.76 31.25
C PRO A 208 -4.71 -15.84 30.31
N PRO A 209 -5.97 -15.67 30.77
CA PRO A 209 -7.12 -15.72 29.87
C PRO A 209 -7.14 -14.58 28.85
N VAL A 210 -6.64 -13.40 29.23
CA VAL A 210 -6.55 -12.22 28.35
C VAL A 210 -5.47 -12.45 27.28
N ARG A 211 -4.31 -13.00 27.68
CA ARG A 211 -3.23 -13.36 26.74
C ARG A 211 -3.66 -14.42 25.74
N ALA A 212 -4.33 -15.49 26.18
CA ALA A 212 -4.82 -16.55 25.31
C ALA A 212 -5.77 -16.01 24.23
N ARG A 213 -6.70 -15.12 24.60
CA ARG A 213 -7.61 -14.46 23.66
C ARG A 213 -6.86 -13.54 22.70
N ALA A 214 -5.92 -12.75 23.20
CA ALA A 214 -5.10 -11.85 22.38
C ALA A 214 -4.28 -12.64 21.35
N ARG A 215 -3.66 -13.75 21.78
CA ARG A 215 -2.87 -14.63 20.94
C ARG A 215 -3.69 -15.17 19.78
N ALA A 216 -4.86 -15.74 20.04
CA ALA A 216 -5.73 -16.27 18.99
C ALA A 216 -6.12 -15.20 17.96
N ALA A 217 -6.42 -13.98 18.43
CA ALA A 217 -6.76 -12.86 17.55
C ALA A 217 -5.55 -12.37 16.72
N LEU A 218 -4.36 -12.27 17.31
CA LEU A 218 -3.14 -11.91 16.60
C LEU A 218 -2.72 -12.99 15.58
N GLU A 219 -2.90 -14.28 15.90
CA GLU A 219 -2.69 -15.39 14.97
C GLU A 219 -3.67 -15.31 13.78
N ALA A 220 -4.94 -14.96 14.04
CA ALA A 220 -5.92 -14.71 12.98
C ALA A 220 -5.55 -13.51 12.10
N ILE A 221 -5.07 -12.40 12.69
CA ILE A 221 -4.57 -11.24 11.95
C ILE A 221 -3.37 -11.64 11.08
N ALA A 222 -2.42 -12.41 11.62
CA ALA A 222 -1.21 -12.82 10.92
C ALA A 222 -1.51 -13.72 9.71
N ALA A 223 -2.48 -14.62 9.84
CA ALA A 223 -2.92 -15.51 8.76
C ALA A 223 -3.54 -14.76 7.57
N GLU A 224 -4.11 -13.57 7.83
CA GLU A 224 -4.82 -12.76 6.83
C GLU A 224 -3.94 -11.67 6.19
N ILE A 225 -2.67 -11.54 6.57
CA ILE A 225 -1.74 -10.59 5.92
C ILE A 225 -1.41 -11.07 4.50
N SER A 226 -1.78 -10.25 3.50
CA SER A 226 -1.50 -10.54 2.09
C SER A 226 -0.03 -10.92 1.86
N PRO A 227 0.25 -12.02 1.13
CA PRO A 227 1.60 -12.37 0.75
C PRO A 227 2.22 -11.30 -0.14
N PHE A 228 3.55 -11.16 -0.08
CA PHE A 228 4.28 -10.08 -0.75
C PHE A 228 4.05 -10.07 -2.27
N TRP A 229 3.91 -11.22 -2.92
CA TRP A 229 3.62 -11.29 -4.35
C TRP A 229 2.26 -10.67 -4.72
N GLN A 230 1.24 -10.77 -3.86
CA GLN A 230 -0.06 -10.11 -4.11
C GLN A 230 0.07 -8.59 -3.97
N VAL A 231 0.92 -8.13 -3.06
CA VAL A 231 1.23 -6.70 -2.92
C VAL A 231 1.86 -6.18 -4.21
N LEU A 232 2.83 -6.93 -4.76
CA LEU A 232 3.50 -6.59 -6.02
C LEU A 232 2.58 -6.67 -7.24
N ASP A 233 1.63 -7.59 -7.25
CA ASP A 233 0.64 -7.72 -8.33
C ASP A 233 -0.31 -6.51 -8.37
N ASN A 234 -0.76 -6.04 -7.20
CA ASN A 234 -1.50 -4.79 -7.10
C ASN A 234 -0.64 -3.60 -7.55
N GLU A 235 0.63 -3.53 -7.12
CA GLU A 235 1.54 -2.46 -7.54
C GLU A 235 1.76 -2.47 -9.07
N ALA A 236 1.91 -3.65 -9.69
CA ALA A 236 2.10 -3.80 -11.13
C ALA A 236 0.97 -3.14 -11.93
N LEU A 237 -0.28 -3.45 -11.59
CA LEU A 237 -1.44 -2.82 -12.24
C LEU A 237 -1.42 -1.30 -12.09
N GLU A 238 -1.02 -0.80 -10.92
CA GLU A 238 -0.96 0.63 -10.66
C GLU A 238 0.09 1.35 -11.49
N PHE A 239 1.31 0.80 -11.57
CA PHE A 239 2.39 1.37 -12.38
C PHE A 239 2.09 1.29 -13.87
N GLU A 240 1.46 0.21 -14.34
CA GLU A 240 0.98 0.11 -15.71
C GLU A 240 -0.02 1.22 -16.03
N LEU A 241 -0.98 1.47 -15.14
CA LEU A 241 -1.96 2.54 -15.29
C LEU A 241 -1.35 3.94 -15.16
N PHE A 242 -0.33 4.11 -14.30
CA PHE A 242 0.41 5.38 -14.17
C PHE A 242 1.18 5.70 -15.46
N LEU A 243 1.86 4.70 -16.02
CA LEU A 243 2.65 4.84 -17.23
C LEU A 243 1.76 5.04 -18.45
N ALA A 244 0.85 4.09 -18.70
CA ALA A 244 0.07 4.02 -19.93
C ALA A 244 -1.19 4.89 -19.88
N GLY A 245 -1.83 5.06 -18.71
CA GLY A 245 -3.12 5.73 -18.54
C GLY A 245 -3.21 7.13 -19.18
N PRO A 246 -2.28 8.06 -18.90
CA PRO A 246 -2.25 9.38 -19.55
C PRO A 246 -2.09 9.33 -21.07
N ALA A 247 -1.61 8.20 -21.60
CA ALA A 247 -1.31 7.98 -23.00
C ALA A 247 -2.35 7.13 -23.75
N LEU A 248 -3.28 6.49 -23.04
CA LEU A 248 -4.35 5.69 -23.65
C LEU A 248 -5.31 6.60 -24.45
N PRO A 249 -5.66 6.22 -25.70
CA PRO A 249 -6.74 6.86 -26.45
C PRO A 249 -8.10 6.71 -25.74
N ASP A 250 -9.02 7.65 -25.97
CA ASP A 250 -10.34 7.68 -25.33
C ASP A 250 -11.13 6.39 -25.54
N ARG A 251 -11.03 5.76 -26.72
CA ARG A 251 -11.66 4.46 -27.03
C ARG A 251 -11.21 3.31 -26.12
N TRP A 252 -10.02 3.40 -25.54
CA TRP A 252 -9.49 2.40 -24.60
C TRP A 252 -9.81 2.78 -23.17
N LEU A 253 -9.72 4.06 -22.82
CA LEU A 253 -10.18 4.57 -21.52
C LEU A 253 -11.67 4.29 -21.29
N ALA A 254 -12.50 4.32 -22.33
CA ALA A 254 -13.91 3.97 -22.25
C ALA A 254 -14.19 2.55 -21.73
N ARG A 255 -13.20 1.63 -21.81
CA ARG A 255 -13.31 0.25 -21.30
C ARG A 255 -12.94 0.11 -19.83
N VAL A 256 -12.32 1.13 -19.23
CA VAL A 256 -11.93 1.14 -17.82
C VAL A 256 -13.16 1.45 -16.95
N PRO A 257 -13.33 0.77 -15.80
CA PRO A 257 -14.38 1.11 -14.82
C PRO A 257 -14.41 2.60 -14.47
N ARG A 258 -15.63 3.13 -14.30
CA ARG A 258 -15.89 4.58 -14.24
C ARG A 258 -15.05 5.29 -13.18
N GLU A 259 -14.92 4.69 -12.02
CA GLU A 259 -14.24 5.23 -10.85
C GLU A 259 -12.74 5.41 -11.10
N VAL A 260 -12.11 4.41 -11.74
CA VAL A 260 -10.68 4.46 -12.09
C VAL A 260 -10.45 5.34 -13.30
N ARG A 261 -11.37 5.34 -14.26
CA ARG A 261 -11.32 6.25 -15.42
C ARG A 261 -11.28 7.72 -14.98
N ALA A 262 -12.07 8.09 -13.96
CA ALA A 262 -12.06 9.45 -13.42
C ALA A 262 -10.67 9.86 -12.89
N ILE A 263 -9.98 8.96 -12.19
CA ILE A 263 -8.61 9.18 -11.69
C ILE A 263 -7.63 9.35 -12.87
N LEU A 264 -7.71 8.50 -13.89
CA LEU A 264 -6.85 8.58 -15.08
C LEU A 264 -7.08 9.88 -15.88
N GLU A 265 -8.33 10.32 -16.00
CA GLU A 265 -8.68 11.57 -16.67
C GLU A 265 -8.18 12.79 -15.90
N GLU A 266 -8.26 12.78 -14.57
CA GLU A 266 -7.67 13.82 -13.72
C GLU A 266 -6.16 13.91 -13.93
N ASN A 267 -5.46 12.79 -13.87
CA ASN A 267 -4.02 12.73 -14.12
C ASN A 267 -3.64 13.21 -15.53
N ARG A 268 -4.43 12.84 -16.55
CA ARG A 268 -4.22 13.30 -17.93
C ARG A 268 -4.34 14.82 -18.06
N ARG A 269 -5.21 15.46 -17.27
CA ARG A 269 -5.36 16.92 -17.24
C ARG A 269 -4.23 17.59 -16.46
N ALA A 270 -3.80 16.98 -15.35
CA ALA A 270 -2.73 17.50 -14.51
C ALA A 270 -1.34 17.43 -15.18
N GLU A 271 -1.07 16.35 -15.92
CA GLU A 271 0.21 16.13 -16.61
C GLU A 271 -0.01 15.91 -18.13
N PRO A 272 -0.24 16.98 -18.91
CA PRO A 272 -0.40 16.85 -20.35
C PRO A 272 0.90 16.36 -21.01
N VAL A 273 0.86 15.15 -21.58
CA VAL A 273 1.99 14.55 -22.29
C VAL A 273 2.02 14.97 -23.76
N SER A 274 3.19 15.33 -24.27
CA SER A 274 3.42 15.59 -25.69
C SER A 274 3.14 14.33 -26.53
N PHE A 275 2.90 14.50 -27.83
CA PHE A 275 2.68 13.38 -28.75
C PHE A 275 3.79 12.32 -28.64
N TRP A 276 5.06 12.76 -28.61
CA TRP A 276 6.21 11.86 -28.51
C TRP A 276 6.27 11.14 -27.17
N MET A 277 6.04 11.83 -26.05
CA MET A 277 5.98 11.18 -24.74
C MET A 277 4.86 10.13 -24.69
N ARG A 278 3.73 10.40 -25.36
CA ARG A 278 2.60 9.47 -25.48
C ARG A 278 3.01 8.19 -26.22
N VAL A 279 3.68 8.33 -27.35
CA VAL A 279 4.24 7.24 -28.17
C VAL A 279 5.21 6.38 -27.34
N VAL A 280 6.18 7.00 -26.66
CA VAL A 280 7.20 6.27 -25.89
C VAL A 280 6.59 5.55 -24.67
N ARG A 281 5.63 6.17 -23.96
CA ARG A 281 4.96 5.54 -22.80
C ARG A 281 4.14 4.31 -23.21
N VAL A 282 3.39 4.40 -24.32
CA VAL A 282 2.60 3.27 -24.85
C VAL A 282 3.52 2.13 -25.29
N ASP A 283 4.68 2.42 -25.87
CA ASP A 283 5.65 1.40 -26.29
C ASP A 283 6.39 0.77 -25.12
N ALA A 284 6.58 1.49 -24.02
CA ALA A 284 7.20 0.96 -22.80
C ALA A 284 6.28 0.01 -22.03
N TRP A 285 4.96 0.10 -22.21
CA TRP A 285 4.00 -0.61 -21.38
C TRP A 285 4.14 -2.15 -21.46
N PRO A 286 4.25 -2.79 -22.65
CA PRO A 286 4.45 -4.24 -22.72
C PRO A 286 5.71 -4.73 -21.99
N ASP A 287 6.81 -3.98 -22.11
CA ASP A 287 8.05 -4.32 -21.42
C ASP A 287 7.90 -4.14 -19.90
N LEU A 288 7.30 -3.02 -19.44
CA LEU A 288 7.00 -2.83 -18.02
C LEU A 288 6.13 -3.98 -17.48
N HIS A 289 5.09 -4.35 -18.20
CA HIS A 289 4.18 -5.43 -17.82
C HIS A 289 4.92 -6.76 -17.65
N GLU A 290 5.75 -7.15 -18.61
CA GLU A 290 6.54 -8.38 -18.54
C GLU A 290 7.54 -8.37 -17.38
N VAL A 291 8.22 -7.25 -17.14
CA VAL A 291 9.16 -7.11 -16.02
C VAL A 291 8.42 -7.22 -14.68
N MET A 292 7.29 -6.52 -14.55
CA MET A 292 6.47 -6.53 -13.35
C MET A 292 5.91 -7.92 -13.04
N LEU A 293 5.33 -8.60 -14.02
CA LEU A 293 4.83 -9.97 -13.84
C LEU A 293 5.96 -10.97 -13.56
N GLY A 294 7.14 -10.77 -14.16
CA GLY A 294 8.34 -11.54 -13.83
C GLY A 294 8.74 -11.40 -12.36
N ILE A 295 8.70 -10.18 -11.82
CA ILE A 295 8.95 -9.90 -10.40
C ILE A 295 7.88 -10.53 -9.51
N VAL A 296 6.60 -10.42 -9.87
CA VAL A 296 5.49 -11.07 -9.14
C VAL A 296 5.68 -12.59 -9.11
N SER A 297 5.98 -13.20 -10.26
CA SER A 297 6.22 -14.65 -10.36
C SER A 297 7.40 -15.09 -9.51
N ASP A 298 8.53 -14.39 -9.61
CA ASP A 298 9.74 -14.70 -8.84
C ASP A 298 9.57 -14.51 -7.34
N THR A 299 8.52 -13.82 -6.87
CA THR A 299 8.26 -13.58 -5.45
C THR A 299 7.13 -14.44 -4.88
N ARG A 300 6.48 -15.28 -5.70
CA ARG A 300 5.49 -16.26 -5.25
C ARG A 300 6.10 -17.38 -4.39
N ASP A 301 7.33 -17.81 -4.71
CA ASP A 301 7.99 -18.98 -4.12
C ASP A 301 9.43 -18.82 -3.53
N PRO A 302 9.95 -17.64 -3.12
CA PRO A 302 11.18 -17.62 -2.33
C PRO A 302 10.93 -17.59 -0.82
N ALA A 303 11.82 -18.24 -0.06
CA ALA A 303 12.04 -17.89 1.33
C ALA A 303 12.29 -16.37 1.45
N ILE A 304 11.93 -15.77 2.58
CA ILE A 304 12.03 -14.32 2.81
C ILE A 304 13.42 -13.74 2.44
N ALA A 305 14.50 -14.52 2.63
CA ALA A 305 15.88 -14.14 2.32
C ALA A 305 16.19 -13.94 0.82
N ASP A 306 15.44 -14.57 -0.08
CA ASP A 306 15.76 -14.63 -1.52
C ASP A 306 15.10 -13.53 -2.36
N ARG A 307 14.20 -12.73 -1.76
CA ARG A 307 13.39 -11.72 -2.46
C ARG A 307 14.21 -10.57 -3.05
N LYS A 308 15.24 -10.09 -2.35
CA LYS A 308 16.15 -9.03 -2.85
C LYS A 308 17.03 -9.50 -4.01
N ALA A 309 17.45 -10.77 -3.98
CA ALA A 309 18.25 -11.36 -5.05
C ALA A 309 17.40 -11.56 -6.32
N ALA A 310 16.15 -12.02 -6.16
CA ALA A 310 15.18 -12.12 -7.25
C ALA A 310 14.94 -10.78 -7.95
N TYR A 311 14.68 -9.71 -7.18
CA TYR A 311 14.54 -8.35 -7.71
C TYR A 311 15.76 -7.91 -8.54
N ARG A 312 16.99 -8.05 -7.98
CA ARG A 312 18.22 -7.66 -8.68
C ARG A 312 18.46 -8.46 -9.96
N ARG A 313 18.19 -9.77 -9.95
CA ARG A 313 18.30 -10.61 -11.15
C ARG A 313 17.35 -10.16 -12.24
N ARG A 314 16.09 -9.87 -11.91
CA ARG A 314 15.08 -9.43 -12.89
C ARG A 314 15.40 -8.05 -13.44
N VAL A 315 15.66 -7.05 -12.60
CA VAL A 315 16.06 -5.72 -13.06
C VAL A 315 17.33 -5.78 -13.92
N GLY A 316 18.31 -6.61 -13.54
CA GLY A 316 19.51 -6.86 -14.35
C GLY A 316 19.22 -7.48 -15.71
N ALA A 317 18.38 -8.53 -15.76
CA ALA A 317 17.96 -9.17 -17.00
C ALA A 317 17.12 -8.24 -17.90
N SER A 318 16.37 -7.31 -17.30
CA SER A 318 15.55 -6.31 -17.99
C SER A 318 16.37 -5.13 -18.53
N GLY A 319 17.64 -4.98 -18.13
CA GLY A 319 18.57 -3.97 -18.65
C GLY A 319 18.78 -4.00 -20.19
N HIS A 320 18.25 -5.02 -20.86
CA HIS A 320 18.21 -5.16 -22.32
C HIS A 320 16.91 -4.64 -22.98
N SER A 321 15.99 -4.01 -22.23
CA SER A 321 14.77 -3.42 -22.82
C SER A 321 15.12 -2.31 -23.81
N LEU A 322 14.41 -2.31 -24.94
CA LEU A 322 14.56 -1.29 -25.99
C LEU A 322 14.02 0.08 -25.55
N ASN A 323 13.26 0.16 -24.46
CA ASN A 323 12.68 1.39 -23.94
C ASN A 323 13.10 1.66 -22.49
N PRO A 324 14.01 2.62 -22.23
CA PRO A 324 14.52 2.89 -20.89
C PRO A 324 13.44 3.38 -19.91
N LEU A 325 12.29 3.88 -20.41
CA LEU A 325 11.17 4.24 -19.52
C LEU A 325 10.59 3.03 -18.80
N ALA A 326 10.60 1.84 -19.41
CA ALA A 326 10.13 0.63 -18.75
C ALA A 326 10.97 0.34 -17.49
N LEU A 327 12.29 0.54 -17.55
CA LEU A 327 13.22 0.28 -16.45
C LEU A 327 13.19 1.34 -15.37
N ILE A 328 13.14 2.62 -15.74
CA ILE A 328 13.06 3.72 -14.78
C ILE A 328 11.72 3.70 -14.03
N SER A 329 10.68 3.10 -14.62
CA SER A 329 9.37 2.95 -14.00
C SER A 329 9.26 1.74 -13.05
N VAL A 330 10.26 0.86 -12.97
CA VAL A 330 10.25 -0.24 -11.99
C VAL A 330 10.63 0.32 -10.61
N PRO A 331 9.74 0.29 -9.61
CA PRO A 331 10.07 0.82 -8.29
C PRO A 331 11.00 -0.14 -7.53
N GLU A 332 11.71 0.40 -6.54
CA GLU A 332 12.71 -0.33 -5.76
C GLU A 332 12.06 -1.28 -4.74
N TYR A 333 11.56 -2.43 -5.22
CA TYR A 333 10.87 -3.44 -4.41
C TYR A 333 11.72 -4.05 -3.30
N GLY A 334 13.05 -4.02 -3.43
CA GLY A 334 13.98 -4.59 -2.46
C GLY A 334 13.83 -3.98 -1.05
N LYS A 335 13.68 -2.67 -0.94
CA LYS A 335 13.48 -1.97 0.36
C LYS A 335 12.14 -2.34 1.02
N PHE A 336 11.13 -2.58 0.20
CA PHE A 336 9.79 -2.92 0.66
C PHE A 336 9.71 -4.36 1.18
N SER A 337 10.53 -5.28 0.64
CA SER A 337 10.64 -6.65 1.16
C SER A 337 11.10 -6.70 2.62
N GLU A 338 12.00 -5.80 3.04
CA GLU A 338 12.42 -5.69 4.44
C GLU A 338 11.31 -5.17 5.35
N ARG A 339 10.51 -4.22 4.88
CA ARG A 339 9.36 -3.70 5.63
C ARG A 339 8.26 -4.74 5.80
N ASP A 340 8.03 -5.60 4.81
CA ASP A 340 7.13 -6.76 4.94
C ASP A 340 7.64 -7.69 6.04
N LEU A 341 8.94 -8.01 6.01
CA LEU A 341 9.57 -8.84 7.03
C LEU A 341 9.47 -8.20 8.42
N GLU A 342 9.83 -6.93 8.58
CA GLU A 342 9.73 -6.19 9.84
C GLU A 342 8.30 -6.26 10.41
N SER A 343 7.28 -6.02 9.57
CA SER A 343 5.87 -6.11 9.96
C SER A 343 5.50 -7.50 10.49
N ARG A 344 5.93 -8.56 9.78
CA ARG A 344 5.65 -9.95 10.15
C ARG A 344 6.40 -10.35 11.42
N THR A 345 7.65 -9.90 11.57
CA THR A 345 8.47 -10.13 12.76
C THR A 345 7.89 -9.44 13.98
N ILE A 346 7.40 -8.20 13.87
CA ILE A 346 6.71 -7.51 14.96
C ILE A 346 5.47 -8.29 15.36
N LEU A 347 4.62 -8.68 14.41
CA LEU A 347 3.41 -9.44 14.74
C LEU A 347 3.73 -10.80 15.37
N ALA A 348 4.76 -11.50 14.90
CA ALA A 348 5.25 -12.72 15.52
C ALA A 348 5.78 -12.49 16.95
N SER A 349 6.46 -11.36 17.20
CA SER A 349 6.92 -10.97 18.54
C SER A 349 5.74 -10.71 19.47
N LEU A 350 4.69 -10.04 19.00
CA LEU A 350 3.46 -9.83 19.79
C LEU A 350 2.74 -11.15 20.09
N ILE A 351 2.64 -12.06 19.12
CA ILE A 351 2.10 -13.41 19.34
C ILE A 351 2.92 -14.16 20.39
N ALA A 352 4.25 -14.08 20.34
CA ALA A 352 5.14 -14.72 21.31
C ALA A 352 4.97 -14.13 22.72
N ALA A 353 4.81 -12.81 22.84
CA ALA A 353 4.54 -12.13 24.11
C ALA A 353 3.18 -12.51 24.73
N ALA A 354 2.25 -13.02 23.92
CA ALA A 354 0.92 -13.48 24.34
C ALA A 354 0.88 -15.00 24.66
N ARG A 355 2.01 -15.71 24.57
CA ARG A 355 2.14 -17.10 25.05
C ARG A 355 2.40 -17.10 26.55
#